data_AF-A0A2Z4UM21-F1
#
_entry.id   AF-A0A2Z4UM21-F1
#
_cell.length_a   1.000
_cell.length_b   1.000
_cell.length_c   1.000
_cell.angle_alpha   90.00
_cell.angle_beta   90.00
_cell.angle_gamma   90.00
#
_symmetry.space_group_name_H-M   'P 1'
#
loop_
_entity.id
_entity.type
_entity.pdbx_description
1 polymer ?
#
loop_
_entity_poly.entity_id
_entity_poly.type
_entity_poly.pdbx_seq_one_letter_code
_entity_poly.pdbx_strand_id
1 'polypeptide(L)'
;MDMFNEMNAQIAQFPQWLQWWLTWMQTLLILLPFFFIKRREAQVLIAAQVLNFALGFYIYTAQGNMITKLFGLGHVFWAFAFAYFVYRIFTSKAETDGRPYFRAWLYTATVTLAISLVFDTYDLIQYIGGTREPMVEYYAQ
;
A
#
# COMPACT_ATOMS: atom_id res chain seq x y z
N MET A 1 -15.99 18.10 7.09
CA MET A 1 -15.54 17.23 8.21
C MET A 1 -14.05 17.49 8.38
N ASP A 2 -13.35 16.94 9.38
CA ASP A 2 -11.89 16.92 9.22
C ASP A 2 -11.52 15.97 8.08
N MET A 3 -10.39 16.22 7.46
CA MET A 3 -9.92 15.53 6.26
C MET A 3 -9.79 14.01 6.42
N PHE A 4 -9.45 13.54 7.61
CA PHE A 4 -9.39 12.11 7.92
C PHE A 4 -10.78 11.48 7.91
N ASN A 5 -11.77 12.17 8.49
CA ASN A 5 -13.16 11.72 8.46
C ASN A 5 -13.73 11.70 7.03
N GLU A 6 -13.34 12.65 6.16
CA GLU A 6 -13.75 12.65 4.75
C GLU A 6 -13.16 11.47 3.96
N MET A 7 -11.88 11.19 4.17
CA MET A 7 -11.22 10.04 3.55
C MET A 7 -11.85 8.72 4.03
N ASN A 8 -12.12 8.59 5.34
CA ASN A 8 -12.79 7.43 5.91
C ASN A 8 -14.22 7.25 5.36
N ALA A 9 -14.95 8.36 5.18
CA ALA A 9 -16.30 8.32 4.60
C ALA A 9 -16.31 7.88 3.13
N GLN A 10 -15.26 8.20 2.36
CA GLN A 10 -15.08 7.69 0.99
C GLN A 10 -14.74 6.19 1.01
N ILE A 11 -13.80 5.76 1.86
CA ILE A 11 -13.42 4.34 1.98
C ILE A 11 -14.63 3.47 2.37
N ALA A 12 -15.51 3.97 3.23
CA ALA A 12 -16.72 3.27 3.65
C ALA A 12 -17.73 3.01 2.51
N GLN A 13 -17.62 3.75 1.40
CA GLN A 13 -18.47 3.56 0.21
C GLN A 13 -17.91 2.51 -0.76
N PHE A 14 -16.65 2.07 -0.60
CA PHE A 14 -16.08 1.04 -1.45
C PHE A 14 -16.76 -0.32 -1.24
N PRO A 15 -16.70 -1.22 -2.24
CA PRO A 15 -17.18 -2.58 -2.09
C PRO A 15 -16.55 -3.29 -0.88
N GLN A 16 -17.31 -4.15 -0.21
CA GLN A 16 -16.90 -4.79 1.05
C GLN A 16 -15.57 -5.56 0.93
N TRP A 17 -15.33 -6.22 -0.21
CA TRP A 17 -14.08 -6.95 -0.44
C TRP A 17 -12.86 -6.03 -0.47
N LEU A 18 -13.00 -4.81 -1.01
CA LEU A 18 -11.94 -3.83 -1.07
C LEU A 18 -11.68 -3.24 0.32
N GLN A 19 -12.72 -3.01 1.12
CA GLN A 19 -12.56 -2.61 2.52
C GLN A 19 -11.78 -3.68 3.31
N TRP A 20 -12.12 -4.96 3.17
CA TRP A 20 -11.38 -6.05 3.81
C TRP A 20 -9.92 -6.12 3.33
N TRP A 21 -9.68 -5.91 2.04
CA TRP A 21 -8.33 -5.85 1.49
C TRP A 21 -7.51 -4.68 2.07
N LEU A 22 -8.11 -3.48 2.17
CA LEU A 22 -7.49 -2.31 2.79
C LEU A 22 -7.15 -2.56 4.27
N THR A 23 -8.07 -3.14 5.05
CA THR A 23 -7.81 -3.52 6.46
C THR A 23 -6.68 -4.55 6.58
N TRP A 24 -6.65 -5.55 5.69
CA TRP A 24 -5.57 -6.53 5.62
C TRP A 24 -4.23 -5.86 5.39
N MET A 25 -4.13 -4.98 4.39
CA MET A 25 -2.91 -4.24 4.06
C MET A 25 -2.47 -3.35 5.22
N GLN A 26 -3.38 -2.60 5.86
CA GLN A 26 -3.05 -1.77 7.02
C GLN A 26 -2.44 -2.62 8.14
N THR A 27 -3.03 -3.78 8.43
CA THR A 27 -2.50 -4.67 9.46
C THR A 27 -1.12 -5.21 9.07
N LEU A 28 -0.99 -5.75 7.87
CA LEU A 28 0.20 -6.48 7.44
C LEU A 28 1.40 -5.59 7.10
N LEU A 29 1.14 -4.49 6.40
CA LEU A 29 2.16 -3.60 5.83
C LEU A 29 2.45 -2.37 6.68
N ILE A 30 1.52 -1.98 7.56
CA ILE A 30 1.67 -0.79 8.41
C ILE A 30 1.90 -1.19 9.86
N LEU A 31 1.06 -2.04 10.46
CA LEU A 31 1.16 -2.38 11.89
C LEU A 31 2.20 -3.46 12.19
N LEU A 32 2.16 -4.60 11.49
CA LEU A 32 3.04 -5.74 11.74
C LEU A 32 4.56 -5.48 11.58
N PRO A 33 5.06 -4.61 10.67
CA PRO A 33 6.48 -4.32 10.57
C PRO A 33 7.09 -3.80 11.88
N PHE A 34 6.32 -3.10 12.72
CA PHE A 34 6.83 -2.56 14.00
C PHE A 34 7.25 -3.64 14.99
N PHE A 35 6.61 -4.82 14.97
CA PHE A 35 7.06 -5.97 15.77
C PHE A 35 8.43 -6.50 15.33
N PHE A 36 8.83 -6.19 14.10
CA PHE A 36 10.09 -6.62 13.49
C PHE A 36 11.07 -5.45 13.26
N ILE A 37 10.90 -4.30 13.94
CA ILE A 37 11.66 -3.06 13.72
C ILE A 37 13.20 -3.22 13.75
N LYS A 38 13.71 -4.25 14.42
CA LYS A 38 15.16 -4.57 14.44
C LYS A 38 15.67 -5.17 13.12
N ARG A 39 14.78 -5.50 12.18
CA ARG A 39 15.09 -6.11 10.89
C ARG A 39 15.14 -5.05 9.80
N ARG A 40 16.08 -5.18 8.87
CA ARG A 40 16.28 -4.24 7.77
C ARG A 40 15.05 -4.19 6.85
N GLU A 41 14.43 -5.33 6.60
CA GLU A 41 13.23 -5.45 5.77
C GLU A 41 12.07 -4.65 6.36
N ALA A 42 11.84 -4.77 7.68
CA ALA A 42 10.81 -3.99 8.37
C ALA A 42 11.11 -2.49 8.34
N GLN A 43 12.37 -2.09 8.58
CA GLN A 43 12.78 -0.69 8.53
C GLN A 43 12.58 -0.07 7.14
N VAL A 44 12.92 -0.80 6.08
CA VAL A 44 12.73 -0.35 4.69
C VAL A 44 11.25 -0.19 4.38
N LEU A 45 10.40 -1.14 4.78
CA LEU A 45 8.96 -1.03 4.56
C LEU A 45 8.35 0.13 5.35
N ILE A 46 8.76 0.35 6.60
CA ILE A 46 8.31 1.49 7.41
C ILE A 46 8.75 2.81 6.78
N ALA A 47 10.00 2.92 6.32
CA ALA A 47 10.49 4.11 5.63
C ALA A 47 9.69 4.38 4.35
N ALA A 48 9.43 3.35 3.55
CA ALA A 48 8.57 3.44 2.38
C ALA A 48 7.15 3.89 2.75
N GLN A 49 6.59 3.37 3.86
CA GLN A 49 5.27 3.74 4.33
C GLN A 49 5.17 5.22 4.70
N VAL A 50 6.17 5.77 5.37
CA VAL A 50 6.22 7.21 5.71
C VAL A 50 6.22 8.06 4.44
N LEU A 51 7.04 7.69 3.45
CA LEU A 51 7.09 8.41 2.18
C LEU A 51 5.79 8.28 1.38
N ASN A 52 5.18 7.10 1.39
CA ASN A 52 3.87 6.86 0.77
C ASN A 52 2.78 7.70 1.44
N PHE A 53 2.75 7.82 2.76
CA PHE A 53 1.79 8.68 3.43
C PHE A 53 1.96 10.15 3.04
N ALA A 54 3.19 10.64 2.98
CA ALA A 54 3.45 12.01 2.53
C ALA A 54 2.99 12.23 1.08
N LEU A 55 3.31 11.31 0.17
CA LEU A 55 2.93 11.41 -1.24
C LEU A 55 1.43 11.22 -1.46
N GLY A 56 0.82 10.20 -0.87
CA GLY A 56 -0.62 9.94 -0.93
C GLY A 56 -1.42 11.10 -0.35
N PHE A 57 -0.92 11.72 0.73
CA PHE A 57 -1.51 12.93 1.29
C PHE A 57 -1.48 14.10 0.30
N TYR A 58 -0.33 14.34 -0.32
CA TYR A 58 -0.18 15.36 -1.36
C TYR A 58 -1.11 15.10 -2.56
N ILE A 59 -1.17 13.86 -3.06
CA ILE A 59 -2.04 13.49 -4.19
C ILE A 59 -3.51 13.71 -3.82
N TYR A 60 -3.96 13.23 -2.66
CA TYR A 60 -5.35 13.39 -2.22
C TYR A 60 -5.78 14.86 -2.18
N THR A 61 -4.95 15.71 -1.58
CA THR A 61 -5.21 17.15 -1.50
C THR A 61 -5.14 17.84 -2.87
N ALA A 62 -4.17 17.46 -3.72
CA ALA A 62 -4.06 17.96 -5.09
C ALA A 62 -5.22 17.52 -5.99
N GLN A 63 -5.90 16.43 -5.65
CA GLN A 63 -7.11 15.94 -6.32
C GLN A 63 -8.41 16.49 -5.70
N GLY A 64 -8.33 17.54 -4.86
CA GLY A 64 -9.49 18.16 -4.25
C GLY A 64 -10.15 17.31 -3.15
N ASN A 65 -9.35 16.55 -2.40
CA ASN A 65 -9.79 15.63 -1.35
C ASN A 65 -10.64 14.47 -1.88
N MET A 66 -10.33 13.99 -3.08
CA MET A 66 -10.98 12.83 -3.69
C MET A 66 -9.99 11.68 -3.86
N ILE A 67 -10.44 10.46 -3.56
CA ILE A 67 -9.68 9.24 -3.83
C ILE A 67 -9.88 8.88 -5.31
N THR A 68 -9.04 9.42 -6.19
CA THR A 68 -9.04 9.08 -7.64
C THR A 68 -8.06 7.95 -7.94
N LYS A 69 -8.11 7.37 -9.14
CA LYS A 69 -7.16 6.33 -9.56
C LYS A 69 -5.69 6.78 -9.57
N LEU A 70 -5.40 8.09 -9.56
CA LEU A 70 -4.06 8.63 -9.33
C LEU A 70 -3.48 8.24 -7.97
N PHE A 71 -4.35 7.94 -7.00
CA PHE A 71 -3.95 7.58 -5.64
C PHE A 71 -3.02 6.36 -5.60
N GLY A 72 -3.05 5.47 -6.59
CA GLY A 72 -2.09 4.38 -6.73
C GLY A 72 -0.63 4.84 -6.85
N LEU A 73 -0.38 6.05 -7.38
CA LEU A 73 0.97 6.66 -7.40
C LEU A 73 1.47 6.97 -5.97
N GLY A 74 0.56 7.14 -5.02
CA GLY A 74 0.88 7.30 -3.60
C GLY A 74 1.61 6.12 -2.98
N HIS A 75 1.63 4.97 -3.66
CA HIS A 75 2.29 3.75 -3.21
C HIS A 75 3.61 3.46 -3.92
N VAL A 76 4.17 4.40 -4.69
CA VAL A 76 5.42 4.17 -5.46
C VAL A 76 6.58 3.68 -4.58
N PHE A 77 6.66 4.08 -3.31
CA PHE A 77 7.72 3.63 -2.40
C PHE A 77 7.57 2.16 -1.98
N TRP A 78 6.36 1.59 -2.08
CA TRP A 78 6.17 0.15 -1.92
C TRP A 78 6.82 -0.63 -3.07
N ALA A 79 6.91 -0.10 -4.28
CA ALA A 79 7.61 -0.76 -5.38
C ALA A 79 9.10 -0.92 -5.07
N PHE A 80 9.74 0.10 -4.49
CA PHE A 80 11.13 0.02 -4.03
C PHE A 80 11.29 -0.97 -2.87
N ALA A 81 10.39 -0.95 -1.89
CA ALA A 81 10.42 -1.91 -0.78
C ALA A 81 10.22 -3.35 -1.26
N PHE A 82 9.30 -3.57 -2.19
CA PHE A 82 9.05 -4.86 -2.83
C PHE A 82 10.30 -5.37 -3.57
N ALA A 83 10.91 -4.54 -4.42
CA ALA A 83 12.13 -4.88 -5.12
C ALA A 83 13.27 -5.24 -4.15
N TYR A 84 13.38 -4.50 -3.03
CA TYR A 84 14.33 -4.81 -1.96
C TYR A 84 14.05 -6.16 -1.29
N PHE A 85 12.79 -6.47 -0.97
CA PHE A 85 12.40 -7.75 -0.36
C PHE A 85 12.73 -8.91 -1.30
N VAL A 86 12.31 -8.81 -2.56
CA VAL A 86 12.60 -9.78 -3.62
C VAL A 86 14.11 -10.01 -3.70
N TYR A 87 14.91 -8.95 -3.83
CA TYR A 87 16.37 -9.06 -3.89
C TYR A 87 16.95 -9.79 -2.68
N ARG A 88 16.54 -9.44 -1.46
CA ARG A 88 17.03 -10.05 -0.22
C ARG A 88 16.65 -11.52 -0.09
N ILE A 89 15.43 -11.87 -0.50
CA ILE A 89 14.92 -13.24 -0.51
C ILE A 89 15.71 -14.09 -1.51
N PHE A 90 15.83 -13.64 -2.76
CA PHE A 90 16.49 -14.42 -3.82
C PHE A 90 18.01 -14.55 -3.65
N THR A 91 18.64 -13.62 -2.94
CA THR A 91 20.08 -13.69 -2.63
C THR A 91 20.39 -14.39 -1.32
N SER A 92 19.39 -15.00 -0.65
CA SER A 92 19.53 -15.62 0.68
C SER A 92 20.14 -14.69 1.72
N LYS A 93 19.94 -13.37 1.56
CA LYS A 93 20.40 -12.34 2.49
C LYS A 93 19.34 -11.95 3.51
N ALA A 94 18.09 -12.39 3.33
CA ALA A 94 17.02 -12.13 4.27
C ALA A 94 17.34 -12.76 5.64
N GLU A 95 17.16 -12.00 6.72
CA GLU A 95 17.49 -12.43 8.09
C GLU A 95 16.42 -13.38 8.69
N THR A 96 16.10 -14.46 7.99
CA THR A 96 15.00 -15.38 8.33
C THR A 96 15.40 -16.57 9.19
N ASP A 97 16.69 -16.86 9.33
CA ASP A 97 17.18 -18.06 10.01
C ASP A 97 16.83 -18.06 11.50
N GLY A 98 16.20 -19.17 11.93
CA GLY A 98 15.71 -19.35 13.31
C GLY A 98 14.52 -18.46 13.68
N ARG A 99 13.85 -17.81 12.72
CA ARG A 99 12.79 -16.81 12.98
C ARG A 99 11.51 -17.09 12.18
N PRO A 100 10.70 -18.08 12.58
CA PRO A 100 9.53 -18.51 11.80
C PRO A 100 8.50 -17.40 11.58
N TYR A 101 8.22 -16.58 12.59
CA TYR A 101 7.22 -15.50 12.50
C TYR A 101 7.64 -14.38 11.55
N PHE A 102 8.90 -13.95 11.62
CA PHE A 102 9.43 -12.94 10.70
C PHE A 102 9.44 -13.45 9.27
N ARG A 103 9.84 -14.71 9.07
CA ARG A 103 9.84 -15.35 7.76
C ARG A 103 8.42 -15.41 7.16
N ALA A 104 7.44 -15.83 7.96
CA ALA A 104 6.04 -15.85 7.53
C ALA A 104 5.54 -14.46 7.17
N TRP A 105 5.78 -13.47 8.03
CA TRP A 105 5.41 -12.08 7.77
C TRP A 105 6.07 -11.55 6.49
N LEU A 106 7.38 -11.77 6.30
CA LEU A 106 8.12 -11.27 5.14
C LEU A 106 7.52 -11.80 3.84
N TYR A 107 7.30 -13.11 3.73
CA TYR A 107 6.72 -13.69 2.51
C TYR A 107 5.29 -13.21 2.27
N THR A 108 4.46 -13.17 3.31
CA THR A 108 3.08 -12.68 3.18
C THR A 108 3.05 -11.20 2.78
N ALA A 109 3.94 -10.37 3.34
CA ALA A 109 4.09 -8.97 2.98
C ALA A 109 4.58 -8.82 1.53
N THR A 110 5.56 -9.62 1.08
CA THR A 110 6.03 -9.62 -0.31
C THR A 110 4.91 -9.96 -1.30
N VAL A 111 4.11 -11.00 -1.02
CA VAL A 111 2.98 -11.38 -1.87
C VAL A 111 1.91 -10.30 -1.87
N THR A 112 1.59 -9.73 -0.71
CA THR A 112 0.60 -8.65 -0.61
C THR A 112 1.06 -7.42 -1.38
N LEU A 113 2.32 -7.00 -1.25
CA LEU A 113 2.91 -5.91 -2.02
C LEU A 113 2.81 -6.18 -3.53
N ALA A 114 3.11 -7.40 -3.98
CA ALA A 114 3.00 -7.74 -5.40
C ALA A 114 1.57 -7.55 -5.93
N ILE A 115 0.56 -8.05 -5.21
CA ILE A 115 -0.85 -7.92 -5.59
C ILE A 115 -1.27 -6.44 -5.61
N SER A 116 -0.92 -5.69 -4.57
CA SER A 116 -1.28 -4.27 -4.48
C SER A 116 -0.64 -3.42 -5.58
N LEU A 117 0.63 -3.68 -5.90
CA LEU A 117 1.33 -2.97 -6.97
C LEU A 117 0.71 -3.23 -8.35
N VAL A 118 0.12 -4.41 -8.58
CA VAL A 118 -0.65 -4.69 -9.79
C VAL A 118 -1.90 -3.81 -9.84
N PHE A 119 -2.65 -3.70 -8.74
CA PHE A 119 -3.80 -2.80 -8.66
C PHE A 119 -3.41 -1.33 -8.85
N ASP A 120 -2.37 -0.86 -8.16
CA ASP A 120 -1.86 0.51 -8.28
C ASP A 120 -1.45 0.84 -9.72
N THR A 121 -0.77 -0.10 -10.39
CA THR A 121 -0.35 0.05 -11.79
C THR A 121 -1.55 0.09 -12.73
N TYR A 122 -2.53 -0.80 -12.53
CA TYR A 122 -3.75 -0.83 -13.33
C TYR A 122 -4.57 0.46 -13.18
N ASP A 123 -4.72 0.96 -11.96
CA ASP A 123 -5.39 2.23 -11.69
C ASP A 123 -4.63 3.40 -12.32
N LEU A 124 -3.30 3.43 -12.22
CA LEU A 124 -2.49 4.49 -12.84
C LEU A 124 -2.62 4.48 -14.37
N ILE A 125 -2.65 3.30 -15.01
CA ILE A 125 -2.85 3.16 -16.46
C ILE A 125 -4.23 3.72 -16.86
N GLN A 126 -5.29 3.34 -16.14
CA GLN A 126 -6.64 3.86 -16.41
C GLN A 126 -6.72 5.37 -16.19
N TYR A 127 -6.12 5.86 -15.10
CA TYR A 127 -6.05 7.29 -14.82
C TYR A 127 -5.40 7.99 -16.02
N ILE A 128 -4.19 7.60 -16.42
CA ILE A 128 -3.49 8.16 -17.60
C ILE A 128 -4.36 8.08 -18.87
N GLY A 129 -5.09 6.98 -19.06
CA GLY A 129 -6.03 6.75 -20.16
C GLY A 129 -7.28 7.63 -20.17
N GLY A 130 -7.54 8.40 -19.11
CA GLY A 130 -8.62 9.39 -19.05
C GLY A 130 -9.66 9.17 -17.94
N THR A 131 -9.58 8.07 -17.21
CA THR A 131 -10.48 7.74 -16.09
C THR A 131 -10.11 8.58 -14.86
N ARG A 132 -10.66 9.80 -14.75
CA ARG A 132 -10.32 10.79 -13.70
C ARG A 132 -11.36 10.86 -12.59
N GLU A 133 -12.47 10.14 -12.72
CA GLU A 133 -13.52 10.13 -11.72
C GLU A 133 -13.03 9.58 -10.36
N PRO A 134 -13.66 10.00 -9.25
CA PRO A 134 -13.43 9.40 -7.95
C PRO A 134 -13.69 7.89 -7.98
N MET A 135 -12.85 7.12 -7.26
CA MET A 135 -13.00 5.66 -7.19
C MET A 135 -14.36 5.25 -6.61
N VAL A 136 -14.94 6.07 -5.72
CA VAL A 136 -16.29 5.82 -5.19
C VAL A 136 -17.35 5.82 -6.28
N GLU A 137 -17.22 6.68 -7.29
CA GLU A 137 -18.13 6.73 -8.44
C GLU A 137 -17.87 5.57 -9.40
N TYR A 138 -16.59 5.24 -9.63
CA TYR A 138 -16.19 4.10 -10.46
C TYR A 138 -16.76 2.76 -9.95
N TYR A 139 -16.73 2.53 -8.63
CA TYR A 139 -17.25 1.29 -8.02
C TYR A 139 -18.76 1.28 -7.80
N ALA A 140 -19.46 2.40 -8.05
CA ALA A 140 -20.91 2.50 -7.92
C ALA A 140 -21.66 2.19 -9.24
N GLN A 141 -20.93 2.02 -10.34
CA GLN A 141 -21.44 1.65 -11.67
C GLN A 141 -21.68 0.13 -11.77
#